data_AF-A0A7L3W5D1-F1
#
_entry.id   AF-A0A7L3W5D1-F1
#
_cell.length_a   1.000
_cell.length_b   1.000
_cell.length_c   1.000
_cell.angle_alpha   90.00
_cell.angle_beta   90.00
_cell.angle_gamma   90.00
#
_symmetry.space_group_name_H-M   'P 1'
#
loop_
_entity.id
_entity.type
_entity.pdbx_description
1 polymer ?
#
loop_
_entity_poly.entity_id
_entity_poly.type
_entity_poly.pdbx_seq_one_letter_code
_entity_poly.pdbx_strand_id
1 'polypeptide(L)'
;NSGCSSTDTASEHSADDEAGGGGVTLTAGVTGVVTPPGDPQPLPPTPTETLFRRLRCQRVLARRDGVFQPAVVKQIRRGQDLGVQFAGERGVTYLEGCFFGEPPCVVLDTTPPAASLGVGTAVCARLDPAETLYRPGTVVEVSAKPPSYRVRFVPPPAAPPVWIPRSGLRLLRHPWHPQIQPEPPHHHHHHHQHEEDEDE
;
A
#
# COMPACT_ATOMS: atom_id res chain seq x y z
N ASN A 1 -0.15 15.80 -59.46
CA ASN A 1 0.72 16.99 -59.46
C ASN A 1 1.52 16.98 -58.16
N SER A 2 2.79 17.38 -58.20
CA SER A 2 3.81 17.55 -57.13
C SER A 2 3.43 17.27 -55.65
N GLY A 3 4.27 16.61 -54.85
CA GLY A 3 5.63 16.11 -55.12
C GLY A 3 6.24 15.36 -53.93
N CYS A 4 7.48 14.88 -54.10
CA CYS A 4 8.20 14.05 -53.12
C CYS A 4 9.00 14.88 -52.10
N SER A 5 9.33 14.30 -50.94
CA SER A 5 10.70 13.81 -50.65
C SER A 5 10.89 13.50 -49.15
N SER A 6 11.70 12.49 -48.86
CA SER A 6 12.22 12.21 -47.51
C SER A 6 13.50 12.99 -47.22
N THR A 7 13.83 13.14 -45.94
CA THR A 7 15.22 13.06 -45.44
C THR A 7 15.23 12.37 -44.08
N ASP A 8 16.10 11.37 -43.94
CA ASP A 8 16.54 10.80 -42.68
C ASP A 8 18.02 11.19 -42.52
N THR A 9 18.47 11.51 -41.30
CA THR A 9 19.88 11.81 -41.02
C THR A 9 20.28 11.32 -39.63
N ALA A 10 20.90 10.14 -39.57
CA ALA A 10 21.65 9.69 -38.41
C ALA A 10 23.05 10.32 -38.34
N SER A 11 23.50 10.69 -37.14
CA SER A 11 24.89 10.86 -36.66
C SER A 11 24.77 11.11 -35.14
N GLU A 12 25.27 10.28 -34.23
CA GLU A 12 26.67 9.89 -33.99
C GLU A 12 27.57 11.07 -33.61
N HIS A 13 28.04 11.06 -32.36
CA HIS A 13 29.16 11.91 -31.90
C HIS A 13 29.82 11.27 -30.66
N SER A 14 31.02 10.74 -30.84
CA SER A 14 31.88 10.23 -29.76
C SER A 14 32.71 11.36 -29.14
N ALA A 15 33.23 11.16 -27.92
CA ALA A 15 34.10 12.11 -27.23
C ALA A 15 34.97 11.46 -26.13
N ASP A 16 35.95 10.68 -26.58
CA ASP A 16 37.24 10.37 -25.94
C ASP A 16 38.16 11.61 -26.09
N ASP A 17 39.34 11.82 -25.49
CA ASP A 17 40.25 11.13 -24.54
C ASP A 17 41.28 12.22 -24.06
N GLU A 18 42.11 12.20 -23.00
CA GLU A 18 42.39 11.36 -21.82
C GLU A 18 43.12 12.28 -20.80
N ALA A 19 43.54 11.73 -19.65
CA ALA A 19 44.78 12.05 -18.90
C ALA A 19 44.84 13.30 -18.00
N GLY A 20 45.18 13.07 -16.72
CA GLY A 20 45.46 14.12 -15.73
C GLY A 20 45.90 13.57 -14.37
N GLY A 21 46.97 12.76 -14.33
CA GLY A 21 47.34 11.97 -13.14
C GLY A 21 48.26 12.65 -12.10
N GLY A 22 48.40 12.00 -10.94
CA GLY A 22 49.42 12.30 -9.93
C GLY A 22 49.02 11.96 -8.49
N GLY A 23 49.87 11.23 -7.75
CA GLY A 23 49.71 11.01 -6.30
C GLY A 23 49.87 9.56 -5.84
N VAL A 24 51.12 9.08 -5.70
CA VAL A 24 51.42 7.74 -5.15
C VAL A 24 51.42 7.77 -3.62
N THR A 25 50.82 6.77 -2.97
CA THR A 25 51.24 6.30 -1.63
C THR A 25 50.90 4.82 -1.50
N LEU A 26 51.87 4.01 -1.09
CA LEU A 26 51.76 2.56 -0.94
C LEU A 26 51.51 2.19 0.53
N THR A 27 50.48 1.39 0.80
CA THR A 27 50.42 0.46 1.94
C THR A 27 49.84 -0.87 1.47
N ALA A 28 50.25 -1.98 2.09
CA ALA A 28 50.16 -3.30 1.47
C ALA A 28 49.11 -4.22 2.09
N GLY A 29 48.45 -5.02 1.23
CA GLY A 29 48.21 -6.43 1.50
C GLY A 29 46.96 -6.84 2.28
N VAL A 30 45.80 -6.80 1.62
CA VAL A 30 44.76 -7.84 1.77
C VAL A 30 44.35 -8.31 0.37
N THR A 31 44.01 -9.59 0.22
CA THR A 31 43.63 -10.24 -1.04
C THR A 31 42.47 -9.54 -1.73
N GLY A 32 42.65 -9.14 -2.99
CA GLY A 32 41.65 -8.38 -3.74
C GLY A 32 40.53 -9.25 -4.33
N VAL A 33 39.30 -8.72 -4.24
CA VAL A 33 38.29 -8.91 -5.29
C VAL A 33 38.27 -7.61 -6.08
N VAL A 34 38.93 -7.60 -7.24
CA VAL A 34 38.87 -6.46 -8.17
C VAL A 34 37.56 -6.58 -8.95
N THR A 35 36.50 -6.00 -8.40
CA THR A 35 35.28 -5.76 -9.17
C THR A 35 35.62 -4.79 -10.31
N PRO A 36 35.29 -5.10 -11.57
CA PRO A 36 35.44 -4.12 -12.65
C PRO A 36 34.53 -2.91 -12.40
N PRO A 37 34.77 -1.76 -13.04
CA PRO A 37 33.84 -0.63 -13.09
C PRO A 37 32.64 -0.96 -14.00
N GLY A 38 31.90 -2.02 -13.65
CA GLY A 38 30.66 -2.40 -14.32
C GLY A 38 29.52 -1.44 -13.97
N ASP A 39 28.45 -1.50 -14.76
CA ASP A 39 27.29 -0.62 -14.65
C ASP A 39 26.77 -0.44 -13.22
N PRO A 40 26.24 0.76 -12.87
CA PRO A 40 25.62 1.00 -11.57
C PRO A 40 24.42 0.07 -11.36
N GLN A 41 24.67 -1.07 -10.72
CA GLN A 41 23.67 -2.06 -10.33
C GLN A 41 22.49 -1.34 -9.66
N PRO A 42 21.25 -1.47 -10.17
CA PRO A 42 20.10 -0.80 -9.59
C PRO A 42 19.95 -1.21 -8.12
N LEU A 43 20.08 -0.25 -7.21
CA LEU A 43 19.95 -0.51 -5.77
C LEU A 43 18.62 -1.23 -5.50
N PRO A 44 18.60 -2.28 -4.66
CA PRO A 44 17.36 -2.98 -4.34
C PRO A 44 16.35 -2.00 -3.75
N PRO A 45 15.07 -2.09 -4.14
CA PRO A 45 14.06 -1.13 -3.72
C PRO A 45 13.90 -1.15 -2.20
N THR A 46 13.77 0.02 -1.59
CA THR A 46 13.55 0.12 -0.15
C THR A 46 12.27 -0.63 0.27
N PRO A 47 12.16 -1.05 1.55
CA PRO A 47 10.92 -1.63 2.06
C PRO A 47 9.72 -0.71 1.79
N THR A 48 9.90 0.60 1.98
CA THR A 48 8.90 1.64 1.75
C THR A 48 8.46 1.73 0.29
N GLU A 49 9.40 1.68 -0.68
CA GLU A 49 9.04 1.62 -2.10
C GLU A 49 8.33 0.33 -2.46
N THR A 50 8.72 -0.80 -1.86
CA THR A 50 8.06 -2.09 -2.06
C THR A 50 6.62 -2.08 -1.55
N LEU A 51 6.37 -1.43 -0.41
CA LEU A 51 5.01 -1.18 0.10
C LEU A 51 4.25 -0.20 -0.80
N PHE A 52 4.87 0.90 -1.22
CA PHE A 52 4.26 1.86 -2.15
C PHE A 52 3.86 1.20 -3.47
N ARG A 53 4.70 0.33 -4.05
CA ARG A 53 4.40 -0.41 -5.30
C ARG A 53 3.13 -1.26 -5.19
N ARG A 54 2.82 -1.81 -4.00
CA ARG A 54 1.58 -2.57 -3.73
C ARG A 54 0.33 -1.69 -3.60
N LEU A 55 0.50 -0.41 -3.22
CA LEU A 55 -0.59 0.54 -2.98
C LEU A 55 -0.78 1.55 -4.12
N ARG A 56 0.16 1.65 -5.07
CA ARG A 56 0.13 2.58 -6.20
C ARG A 56 -1.17 2.45 -6.99
N CYS A 57 -1.83 3.59 -7.25
CA CYS A 57 -3.15 3.68 -7.88
C CYS A 57 -4.30 3.03 -7.10
N GLN A 58 -4.08 2.46 -5.91
CA GLN A 58 -5.15 1.94 -5.07
C GLN A 58 -5.94 3.09 -4.43
N ARG A 59 -7.25 2.88 -4.26
CA ARG A 59 -8.13 3.74 -3.48
C ARG A 59 -8.00 3.42 -1.99
N VAL A 60 -7.80 4.47 -1.19
CA VAL A 60 -7.57 4.42 0.25
C VAL A 60 -8.41 5.48 0.95
N LEU A 61 -8.50 5.43 2.28
CA LEU A 61 -8.89 6.61 3.06
C LEU A 61 -7.63 7.23 3.65
N ALA A 62 -7.42 8.53 3.39
CA ALA A 62 -6.29 9.30 3.88
C ALA A 62 -6.73 10.28 4.99
N ARG A 63 -5.93 10.39 6.04
CA ARG A 63 -6.21 11.20 7.23
C ARG A 63 -5.75 12.64 7.00
N ARG A 64 -6.65 13.58 7.24
CA ARG A 64 -6.44 15.03 7.17
C ARG A 64 -7.31 15.69 8.23
N ASP A 65 -6.74 16.59 9.03
CA ASP A 65 -7.45 17.33 10.09
C ASP A 65 -8.24 16.41 11.05
N GLY A 66 -7.67 15.24 11.35
CA GLY A 66 -8.26 14.22 12.23
C GLY A 66 -9.31 13.30 11.58
N VAL A 67 -9.87 13.66 10.42
CA VAL A 67 -10.85 12.86 9.68
C VAL A 67 -10.20 12.09 8.52
N PHE A 68 -10.81 10.98 8.12
CA PHE A 68 -10.37 10.15 7.00
C PHE A 68 -11.25 10.41 5.78
N GLN A 69 -10.63 10.71 4.63
CA GLN A 69 -11.30 11.09 3.39
C GLN A 69 -10.87 10.18 2.23
N PRO A 70 -11.72 9.88 1.24
CA PRO A 70 -11.33 9.03 0.11
C PRO A 70 -10.24 9.67 -0.74
N ALA A 71 -9.20 8.89 -1.05
CA ALA A 71 -8.06 9.32 -1.84
C ALA A 71 -7.51 8.18 -2.70
N VAL A 72 -6.62 8.52 -3.64
CA VAL A 72 -5.88 7.55 -4.48
C VAL A 72 -4.39 7.79 -4.30
N VAL A 73 -3.62 6.72 -4.02
CA VAL A 73 -2.16 6.79 -3.90
C VAL A 73 -1.51 7.01 -5.26
N LYS A 74 -0.66 8.03 -5.39
CA LYS A 74 -0.06 8.44 -6.69
C LYS A 74 1.45 8.26 -6.75
N GLN A 75 2.17 8.68 -5.71
CA GLN A 75 3.63 8.77 -5.73
C GLN A 75 4.20 8.73 -4.30
N ILE A 76 5.51 8.57 -4.20
CA ILE A 76 6.28 8.64 -2.95
C ILE A 76 7.49 9.56 -3.17
N ARG A 77 7.87 10.36 -2.16
CA ARG A 77 9.04 11.25 -2.25
C ARG A 77 10.30 10.62 -1.68
N ARG A 78 11.45 11.16 -2.11
CA ARG A 78 12.72 11.04 -1.37
C ARG A 78 12.50 11.71 -0.01
N GLY A 79 12.46 10.93 1.07
CA GLY A 79 11.90 11.34 2.36
C GLY A 79 10.78 10.44 2.90
N GLN A 80 10.29 9.49 2.08
CA GLN A 80 9.23 8.52 2.43
C GLN A 80 7.80 9.10 2.53
N ASP A 81 7.58 10.38 2.20
CA ASP A 81 6.23 10.99 2.20
C ASP A 81 5.32 10.34 1.16
N LEU A 82 4.09 10.01 1.58
CA LEU A 82 3.11 9.36 0.73
C LEU A 82 2.25 10.39 0.00
N GLY A 83 2.42 10.49 -1.32
CA GLY A 83 1.65 11.39 -2.19
C GLY A 83 0.31 10.79 -2.59
N VAL A 84 -0.78 11.38 -2.09
CA VAL A 84 -2.18 11.00 -2.37
C VAL A 84 -2.95 12.12 -3.08
N GLN A 85 -3.90 11.76 -3.95
CA GLN A 85 -4.90 12.69 -4.50
C GLN A 85 -6.23 12.44 -3.80
N PHE A 86 -6.76 13.44 -3.09
CA PHE A 86 -8.10 13.35 -2.49
C PHE A 86 -9.20 13.38 -3.55
N ALA A 87 -10.35 12.76 -3.27
CA ALA A 87 -11.50 12.77 -4.17
C ALA A 87 -12.02 14.22 -4.35
N GLY A 88 -12.14 14.66 -5.60
CA GLY A 88 -12.53 16.03 -5.97
C GLY A 88 -11.35 17.01 -6.10
N GLU A 89 -10.18 16.73 -5.53
CA GLU A 89 -8.99 17.56 -5.72
C GLU A 89 -8.23 17.19 -7.00
N ARG A 90 -7.62 18.18 -7.68
CA ARG A 90 -6.70 17.94 -8.82
C ARG A 90 -5.23 17.78 -8.40
N GLY A 91 -4.89 18.17 -7.17
CA GLY A 91 -3.52 18.15 -6.65
C GLY A 91 -3.09 16.78 -6.12
N VAL A 92 -1.82 16.70 -5.71
CA VAL A 92 -1.31 15.60 -4.86
C VAL A 92 -0.84 16.22 -3.55
N THR A 93 -1.50 15.85 -2.46
CA THR A 93 -1.08 16.16 -1.09
C THR A 93 -0.07 15.10 -0.64
N TYR A 94 0.96 15.52 0.09
CA TYR A 94 1.96 14.62 0.66
C TYR A 94 1.68 14.45 2.15
N LEU A 95 1.77 13.21 2.62
CA LEU A 95 1.54 12.83 4.01
C LEU A 95 2.87 12.34 4.60
N GLU A 96 3.42 13.12 5.52
CA GLU A 96 4.67 12.87 6.23
C GLU A 96 4.51 11.76 7.28
N GLY A 97 5.61 11.09 7.66
CA GLY A 97 5.64 10.08 8.73
C GLY A 97 4.80 8.82 8.49
N CYS A 98 4.16 8.71 7.32
CA CYS A 98 3.03 7.81 7.07
C CYS A 98 3.29 6.33 7.40
N PHE A 99 4.48 5.83 7.08
CA PHE A 99 4.81 4.40 7.10
C PHE A 99 4.98 3.78 8.50
N PHE A 100 5.12 4.61 9.54
CA PHE A 100 5.39 4.16 10.91
C PHE A 100 4.62 4.96 11.99
N GLY A 101 3.79 5.93 11.59
CA GLY A 101 3.09 6.83 12.52
C GLY A 101 1.72 6.31 12.98
N GLU A 102 1.59 6.09 14.29
CA GLU A 102 0.32 5.77 14.96
C GLU A 102 -0.38 7.06 15.48
N PRO A 103 -1.72 7.23 15.32
CA PRO A 103 -2.65 6.39 14.56
C PRO A 103 -2.46 6.53 13.03
N PRO A 104 -2.74 5.47 12.24
CA PRO A 104 -2.44 5.42 10.81
C PRO A 104 -2.84 6.66 10.02
N CYS A 105 -1.91 7.19 9.22
CA CYS A 105 -2.19 8.26 8.27
C CYS A 105 -3.14 7.83 7.13
N VAL A 106 -3.18 6.54 6.80
CA VAL A 106 -3.87 5.96 5.65
C VAL A 106 -4.37 4.57 6.03
N VAL A 107 -5.58 4.22 5.58
CA VAL A 107 -6.19 2.89 5.72
C VAL A 107 -6.81 2.43 4.40
N LEU A 108 -7.03 1.13 4.22
CA LEU A 108 -7.68 0.59 3.02
C LEU A 108 -9.17 0.99 2.97
N ASP A 109 -9.64 1.48 1.81
CA ASP A 109 -11.08 1.74 1.58
C ASP A 109 -11.83 0.45 1.15
N THR A 110 -11.66 -0.61 1.94
CA THR A 110 -12.27 -1.93 1.72
C THR A 110 -13.17 -2.31 2.90
N THR A 111 -14.43 -2.65 2.63
CA THR A 111 -15.37 -3.19 3.64
C THR A 111 -14.78 -4.45 4.30
N PRO A 112 -14.54 -4.47 5.62
CA PRO A 112 -13.79 -5.54 6.27
C PRO A 112 -14.60 -6.85 6.41
N PRO A 113 -13.94 -8.03 6.49
CA PRO A 113 -14.59 -9.29 6.85
C PRO A 113 -15.26 -9.22 8.22
N ALA A 114 -16.42 -9.85 8.39
CA ALA A 114 -17.15 -9.83 9.67
C ALA A 114 -16.32 -10.40 10.83
N ALA A 115 -15.54 -11.45 10.59
CA ALA A 115 -14.62 -12.05 11.57
C ALA A 115 -13.48 -11.13 12.03
N SER A 116 -13.26 -9.98 11.37
CA SER A 116 -12.28 -8.97 11.79
C SER A 116 -12.88 -7.79 12.58
N LEU A 117 -14.18 -7.85 12.90
CA LEU A 117 -14.89 -6.82 13.66
C LEU A 117 -15.49 -7.41 14.94
N GLY A 118 -14.79 -7.22 16.06
CA GLY A 118 -15.27 -7.57 17.41
C GLY A 118 -15.33 -6.33 18.32
N VAL A 119 -15.80 -6.52 19.55
CA VAL A 119 -15.68 -5.48 20.60
C VAL A 119 -14.20 -5.22 20.87
N GLY A 120 -13.83 -3.95 20.94
CA GLY A 120 -12.43 -3.50 21.05
C GLY A 120 -11.72 -3.26 19.70
N THR A 121 -12.28 -3.69 18.56
CA THR A 121 -11.66 -3.43 17.25
C THR A 121 -11.63 -1.93 16.93
N ALA A 122 -10.44 -1.42 16.59
CA ALA A 122 -10.25 -0.06 16.10
C ALA A 122 -10.68 0.07 14.63
N VAL A 123 -11.50 1.08 14.34
CA VAL A 123 -12.14 1.29 13.04
C VAL A 123 -12.13 2.75 12.61
N CYS A 124 -12.09 2.99 11.31
CA CYS A 124 -12.59 4.24 10.72
C CYS A 124 -14.05 3.99 10.33
N ALA A 125 -14.97 4.76 10.90
CA ALA A 125 -16.40 4.59 10.69
C ALA A 125 -17.04 5.85 10.11
N ARG A 126 -17.91 5.68 9.11
CA ARG A 126 -18.70 6.76 8.51
C ARG A 126 -19.99 6.95 9.31
N LEU A 127 -20.23 8.18 9.77
CA LEU A 127 -21.42 8.56 10.54
C LEU A 127 -22.67 8.64 9.66
N ASP A 128 -22.62 9.46 8.60
CA ASP A 128 -23.73 9.67 7.68
C ASP A 128 -23.51 8.90 6.36
N PRO A 129 -24.45 8.04 5.91
CA PRO A 129 -24.41 7.41 4.59
C PRO A 129 -24.33 8.37 3.39
N ALA A 130 -24.71 9.64 3.53
CA ALA A 130 -24.60 10.68 2.51
C ALA A 130 -23.21 11.37 2.49
N GLU A 131 -22.49 11.40 3.62
CA GLU A 131 -21.11 11.92 3.67
C GLU A 131 -20.10 10.97 2.98
N THR A 132 -18.90 11.46 2.69
CA THR A 132 -17.75 10.63 2.31
C THR A 132 -16.72 10.46 3.43
N LEU A 133 -16.92 11.16 4.56
CA LEU A 133 -15.99 11.24 5.67
C LEU A 133 -16.10 10.02 6.61
N TYR A 134 -14.95 9.58 7.13
CA TYR A 134 -14.85 8.56 8.17
C TYR A 134 -14.12 9.15 9.38
N ARG A 135 -14.53 8.77 10.59
CA ARG A 135 -13.88 9.19 11.84
C ARG A 135 -13.31 7.97 12.57
N PRO A 136 -12.15 8.09 13.24
CA PRO A 136 -11.60 6.97 14.01
C PRO A 136 -12.47 6.69 15.25
N GLY A 137 -12.52 5.42 15.65
CA GLY A 137 -13.28 4.97 16.80
C GLY A 137 -13.02 3.50 17.13
N THR A 138 -13.74 3.00 18.12
CA THR A 138 -13.66 1.61 18.60
C THR A 138 -15.05 0.99 18.59
N VAL A 139 -15.16 -0.25 18.11
CA VAL A 139 -16.39 -1.04 18.24
C VAL A 139 -16.61 -1.39 19.72
N VAL A 140 -17.79 -1.10 20.25
CA VAL A 140 -18.15 -1.34 21.67
C VAL A 140 -19.22 -2.41 21.84
N GLU A 141 -19.97 -2.72 20.77
CA GLU A 141 -21.10 -3.65 20.78
C GLU A 141 -21.30 -4.18 19.36
N VAL A 142 -21.81 -5.41 19.21
CA VAL A 142 -22.08 -6.04 17.91
C VAL A 142 -23.45 -6.69 17.94
N SER A 143 -24.32 -6.34 16.99
CA SER A 143 -25.60 -6.99 16.76
C SER A 143 -25.52 -7.86 15.51
N ALA A 144 -26.03 -9.09 15.61
CA ALA A 144 -26.09 -10.02 14.49
C ALA A 144 -27.35 -9.86 13.62
N LYS A 145 -28.38 -9.13 14.10
CA LYS A 145 -29.72 -9.07 13.48
C LYS A 145 -30.31 -7.66 13.58
N PRO A 146 -30.12 -6.78 12.56
CA PRO A 146 -29.24 -6.95 11.40
C PRO A 146 -27.75 -6.78 11.76
N PRO A 147 -26.80 -7.33 10.97
CA PRO A 147 -25.36 -7.19 11.18
C PRO A 147 -24.89 -5.72 11.25
N SER A 148 -24.67 -5.25 12.47
CA SER A 148 -24.37 -3.86 12.79
C SER A 148 -23.46 -3.74 14.02
N TYR A 149 -22.70 -2.66 14.08
CA TYR A 149 -21.61 -2.48 15.04
C TYR A 149 -21.77 -1.11 15.69
N ARG A 150 -21.74 -1.06 17.02
CA ARG A 150 -21.84 0.19 17.76
C ARG A 150 -20.45 0.77 17.93
N VAL A 151 -20.23 2.02 17.51
CA VAL A 151 -18.91 2.65 17.49
C VAL A 151 -18.85 3.83 18.45
N ARG A 152 -17.84 3.84 19.32
CA ARG A 152 -17.44 5.00 20.14
C ARG A 152 -16.31 5.73 19.41
N PHE A 153 -16.52 6.99 19.05
CA PHE A 153 -15.56 7.78 18.27
C PHE A 153 -14.44 8.39 19.14
N VAL A 154 -13.34 8.79 18.48
CA VAL A 154 -12.19 9.47 19.09
C VAL A 154 -11.87 10.76 18.31
N PRO A 155 -11.74 11.95 18.95
CA PRO A 155 -12.10 12.22 20.35
C PRO A 155 -13.58 11.91 20.60
N PRO A 156 -13.96 11.52 21.83
CA PRO A 156 -15.35 11.19 22.14
C PRO A 156 -16.23 12.44 21.98
N PRO A 157 -17.23 12.44 21.07
CA PRO A 157 -18.24 13.48 21.06
C PRO A 157 -19.12 13.34 22.31
N ALA A 158 -19.89 14.39 22.64
CA ALA A 158 -20.96 14.29 23.64
C ALA A 158 -22.10 13.33 23.22
N ALA A 159 -22.13 12.92 21.93
CA ALA A 159 -23.10 11.98 21.39
C ALA A 159 -22.79 10.52 21.82
N PRO A 160 -23.82 9.69 22.08
CA PRO A 160 -23.64 8.29 22.47
C PRO A 160 -23.06 7.43 21.32
N PRO A 161 -22.47 6.26 21.62
CA PRO A 161 -21.97 5.33 20.60
C PRO A 161 -23.05 4.90 19.60
N VAL A 162 -22.76 5.09 18.31
CA VAL A 162 -23.71 5.00 17.19
C VAL A 162 -23.66 3.63 16.52
N TRP A 163 -24.81 3.07 16.13
CA TRP A 163 -24.91 1.83 15.35
C TRP A 163 -24.63 2.07 13.87
N ILE A 164 -23.67 1.33 13.30
CA ILE A 164 -23.19 1.53 11.92
C ILE A 164 -23.17 0.16 11.21
N PRO A 165 -23.68 0.06 9.97
CA PRO A 165 -23.63 -1.18 9.18
C PRO A 165 -22.20 -1.48 8.72
N ARG A 166 -21.88 -2.76 8.48
CA ARG A 166 -20.52 -3.20 8.08
C ARG A 166 -19.93 -2.41 6.90
N SER A 167 -20.75 -2.02 5.93
CA SER A 167 -20.37 -1.21 4.76
C SER A 167 -19.86 0.19 5.09
N GLY A 168 -20.25 0.76 6.23
CA GLY A 168 -19.77 2.05 6.75
C GLY A 168 -18.49 1.98 7.58
N LEU A 169 -17.85 0.80 7.69
CA LEU A 169 -16.65 0.57 8.49
C LEU A 169 -15.44 0.26 7.62
N ARG A 170 -14.26 0.69 8.07
CA ARG A 170 -12.93 0.25 7.63
C ARG A 170 -12.10 -0.06 8.87
N LEU A 171 -11.10 -0.95 8.77
CA LEU A 171 -10.19 -1.21 9.89
C LEU A 171 -9.21 -0.05 10.05
N LEU A 172 -9.06 0.46 11.28
CA LEU A 172 -8.00 1.44 11.61
C LEU A 172 -6.68 0.67 11.77
N ARG A 173 -6.10 0.25 10.64
CA ARG A 173 -4.81 -0.44 10.55
C ARG A 173 -4.05 0.08 9.34
N HIS A 174 -2.72 0.11 9.41
CA HIS A 174 -1.91 0.44 8.25
C HIS A 174 -2.10 -0.59 7.12
N PRO A 175 -2.11 -0.17 5.84
CA PRO A 175 -2.36 -1.04 4.68
C PRO A 175 -1.20 -2.01 4.34
N TRP A 176 -0.04 -1.90 5.00
CA TRP A 176 1.11 -2.79 4.79
C TRP A 176 1.17 -4.00 5.73
N HIS A 177 0.42 -4.03 6.82
CA HIS A 177 0.32 -5.26 7.62
C HIS A 177 -0.41 -6.33 6.80
N PRO A 178 0.14 -7.56 6.69
CA PRO A 178 -0.49 -8.61 5.93
C PRO A 178 -1.88 -8.89 6.51
N GLN A 179 -2.89 -8.85 5.64
CA GLN A 179 -4.19 -9.40 6.00
C GLN A 179 -4.02 -10.91 6.17
N ILE A 180 -4.01 -11.37 7.41
CA ILE A 180 -4.18 -12.79 7.74
C ILE A 180 -5.59 -13.16 7.31
N GLN A 181 -5.71 -13.56 6.04
CA GLN A 181 -6.91 -14.14 5.49
C GLN A 181 -6.92 -15.61 5.96
N PRO A 182 -7.98 -16.09 6.65
CA PRO A 182 -8.07 -17.50 6.96
C PRO A 182 -8.07 -18.27 5.63
N GLU A 183 -7.22 -19.29 5.53
CA GLU A 183 -7.19 -20.12 4.33
C GLU A 183 -8.55 -20.78 4.11
N PRO A 184 -9.03 -20.88 2.86
CA PRO A 184 -10.14 -21.75 2.55
C PRO A 184 -9.70 -23.19 2.82
N PRO A 185 -10.45 -24.01 3.57
CA PRO A 185 -10.03 -25.37 3.88
C PRO A 185 -9.82 -26.17 2.59
N HIS A 186 -8.62 -26.71 2.40
CA HIS A 186 -8.29 -27.60 1.30
C HIS A 186 -9.17 -28.86 1.36
N HIS A 187 -10.24 -28.89 0.58
CA HIS A 187 -11.00 -30.10 0.32
C HIS A 187 -10.10 -31.10 -0.40
N HIS A 188 -9.49 -32.00 0.37
CA HIS A 188 -8.76 -33.14 -0.15
C HIS A 188 -9.76 -34.02 -0.90
N HIS A 189 -9.73 -33.93 -2.23
CA HIS A 189 -10.52 -34.78 -3.12
C HIS A 189 -9.92 -36.18 -3.08
N HIS A 190 -10.35 -37.01 -2.12
CA HIS A 190 -9.96 -38.41 -2.03
C HIS A 190 -10.52 -39.15 -3.24
N HIS A 191 -9.69 -39.25 -4.27
CA HIS A 191 -9.97 -40.05 -5.46
C HIS A 191 -9.81 -41.52 -5.07
N HIS A 192 -10.90 -42.14 -4.60
CA HIS A 192 -10.92 -43.57 -4.30
C HIS A 192 -10.80 -44.34 -5.61
N GLN A 193 -9.58 -44.75 -5.96
CA GLN A 193 -9.36 -45.77 -6.97
C GLN A 193 -9.74 -47.12 -6.32
N HIS A 194 -10.77 -47.77 -6.84
CA HIS A 194 -10.98 -49.20 -6.60
C HIS A 194 -10.10 -49.95 -7.59
N GLU A 195 -8.90 -50.31 -7.15
CA GLU A 195 -8.16 -51.45 -7.68
C GLU A 195 -8.61 -52.67 -6.86
N GLU A 196 -9.53 -53.45 -7.40
CA GLU A 196 -9.75 -54.85 -7.00
C GLU A 196 -9.69 -55.68 -8.29
N ASP A 197 -8.49 -56.20 -8.57
CA ASP A 197 -8.25 -57.20 -9.60
C ASP A 197 -8.73 -58.60 -9.15
N GLU A 198 -8.82 -59.48 -10.14
CA GLU A 198 -8.99 -60.95 -10.12
C GLU A 198 -8.83 -61.69 -8.78
N ASP A 199 -9.84 -62.50 -8.41
CA ASP A 199 -9.66 -63.95 -8.24
C ASP A 199 -10.99 -64.75 -8.18
N GLU A 200 -10.92 -66.03 -8.59
CA GLU A 200 -11.92 -67.13 -8.59
C GLU A 200 -13.20 -67.06 -9.49
#